data_AF-A0A2W6IQF8-F1
#
_entry.id   AF-A0A2W6IQF8-F1
#
_cell.length_a   1.000
_cell.length_b   1.000
_cell.length_c   1.000
_cell.angle_alpha   90.00
_cell.angle_beta   90.00
_cell.angle_gamma   90.00
#
_symmetry.space_group_name_H-M   'P 1'
#
loop_
_entity.id
_entity.type
_entity.pdbx_description
1 polymer ?
#
loop_
_entity_poly.entity_id
_entity_poly.type
_entity_poly.pdbx_seq_one_letter_code
_entity_poly.pdbx_strand_id
1 'polypeptide(L)'
;MVKTRNRTDARRWWWPLAALFGALALGSASVSAQEAPAHWMAYAAAVGGQLQQRLQQEQDPQAQRVVEWLRAHPDTPTPLPVSLWIAADGRISKLEFDSLGDRQVDADLRATLQAAPLQAAPPADMRQPLRLGLVLDR
;
A
#
# COMPACT_ATOMS: atom_id res chain seq x y z
N MET A 1 28.12 45.85 -17.68
CA MET A 1 26.81 45.73 -18.36
C MET A 1 26.61 44.29 -18.79
N VAL A 2 25.74 43.52 -18.14
CA VAL A 2 25.01 42.40 -18.76
C VAL A 2 23.61 42.43 -18.17
N LYS A 3 22.63 42.40 -19.07
CA LYS A 3 21.25 42.85 -18.90
C LYS A 3 20.34 41.62 -18.98
N THR A 4 19.33 41.59 -18.10
CA THR A 4 17.98 41.01 -18.27
C THR A 4 17.79 39.51 -18.54
N ARG A 5 17.30 38.80 -17.50
CA ARG A 5 15.92 38.31 -17.25
C ARG A 5 15.07 37.74 -18.41
N ASN A 6 14.28 36.71 -18.05
CA ASN A 6 13.01 36.21 -18.62
C ASN A 6 13.08 35.46 -19.95
N ARG A 7 12.11 34.62 -20.37
CA ARG A 7 11.03 33.76 -19.82
C ARG A 7 10.36 33.20 -21.11
N THR A 8 9.69 32.07 -20.99
CA THR A 8 8.53 31.60 -21.79
C THR A 8 8.70 31.12 -23.25
N ASP A 9 8.07 29.96 -23.45
CA ASP A 9 7.32 29.47 -24.62
C ASP A 9 8.06 29.02 -25.90
N ALA A 10 8.00 27.69 -26.13
CA ALA A 10 7.90 27.13 -27.47
C ALA A 10 6.80 26.06 -27.49
N ARG A 11 5.60 26.55 -27.82
CA ARG A 11 4.49 25.87 -28.49
C ARG A 11 4.92 24.66 -29.34
N ARG A 12 4.23 23.53 -29.06
CA ARG A 12 3.23 22.90 -29.95
C ARG A 12 3.73 22.33 -31.29
N TRP A 13 3.27 21.10 -31.52
CA TRP A 13 2.89 20.51 -32.80
C TRP A 13 3.90 19.50 -33.37
N TRP A 14 3.68 18.22 -33.07
CA TRP A 14 3.75 17.15 -34.06
C TRP A 14 3.10 15.89 -33.50
N TRP A 15 1.86 15.70 -33.89
CA TRP A 15 1.25 14.40 -34.17
C TRP A 15 0.19 14.67 -35.26
N PRO A 16 -0.16 13.71 -36.13
CA PRO A 16 -0.22 12.27 -35.79
C PRO A 16 0.11 11.28 -36.94
N LEU A 17 -0.10 10.00 -36.64
CA LEU A 17 -0.21 8.80 -37.48
C LEU A 17 1.05 7.94 -37.71
N ALA A 18 1.03 6.81 -37.01
CA ALA A 18 1.50 5.46 -37.36
C ALA A 18 2.17 4.87 -36.10
N ALA A 19 1.83 3.71 -35.58
CA ALA A 19 0.94 2.66 -36.02
C ALA A 19 0.52 1.85 -34.78
N LEU A 20 -0.50 1.03 -34.98
CA LEU A 20 -0.93 -0.07 -34.11
C LEU A 20 0.22 -0.66 -33.28
N PHE A 21 0.23 -0.37 -31.98
CA PHE A 21 0.77 -1.30 -31.00
C PHE A 21 -0.22 -1.39 -29.84
N GLY A 22 -0.56 -2.64 -29.55
CA GLY A 22 -1.72 -3.03 -28.77
C GLY A 22 -1.83 -2.32 -27.43
N ALA A 23 -3.07 -1.98 -27.12
CA ALA A 23 -3.54 -1.79 -25.77
C ALA A 23 -3.06 -2.96 -24.89
N LEU A 24 -2.01 -2.73 -24.10
CA LEU A 24 -1.71 -3.49 -22.90
C LEU A 24 -0.94 -2.61 -21.93
N ALA A 25 -1.40 -1.36 -21.75
CA ALA A 25 -1.21 -0.71 -20.47
C ALA A 25 -2.07 -1.47 -19.46
N LEU A 26 -1.56 -2.61 -18.96
CA LEU A 26 -1.97 -3.21 -17.69
C LEU A 26 -1.56 -2.25 -16.57
N GLY A 27 -2.14 -1.05 -16.59
CA GLY A 27 -2.28 -0.26 -15.38
C GLY A 27 -3.05 -1.16 -14.43
N SER A 28 -2.40 -1.57 -13.36
CA SER A 28 -3.04 -2.29 -12.26
C SER A 28 -4.04 -1.34 -11.63
N ALA A 29 -5.20 -1.20 -12.27
CA ALA A 29 -6.31 -0.41 -11.76
C ALA A 29 -6.75 -1.10 -10.47
N SER A 30 -6.54 -0.43 -9.34
CA SER A 30 -7.04 -0.88 -8.06
C SER A 30 -8.57 -0.97 -8.18
N VAL A 31 -9.13 -2.15 -7.95
CA VAL A 31 -10.59 -2.32 -7.92
C VAL A 31 -11.09 -1.66 -6.64
N SER A 32 -11.96 -0.67 -6.77
CA SER A 32 -12.63 -0.02 -5.64
C SER A 32 -13.43 -1.05 -4.85
N ALA A 33 -13.46 -0.94 -3.53
CA ALA A 33 -14.14 -1.89 -2.63
C ALA A 33 -15.63 -2.10 -2.99
N GLN A 34 -16.25 -1.14 -3.69
CA GLN A 34 -17.64 -1.16 -4.13
C GLN A 34 -17.90 -2.06 -5.34
N GLU A 35 -16.88 -2.35 -6.16
CA GLU A 35 -16.98 -3.25 -7.33
C GLU A 35 -16.30 -4.61 -7.07
N ALA A 36 -15.70 -4.78 -5.89
CA ALA A 36 -15.08 -6.03 -5.50
C ALA A 36 -16.16 -7.07 -5.12
N PRO A 37 -16.05 -8.31 -5.63
CA PRO A 37 -16.86 -9.43 -5.16
C PRO A 37 -16.82 -9.60 -3.64
N ALA A 38 -17.92 -10.05 -3.04
CA ALA A 38 -18.05 -10.23 -1.58
C ALA A 38 -16.96 -11.13 -0.97
N HIS A 39 -16.48 -12.14 -1.71
CA HIS A 39 -15.40 -13.02 -1.25
C HIS A 39 -14.03 -12.30 -1.19
N TRP A 40 -13.78 -11.29 -2.02
CA TRP A 40 -12.58 -10.45 -1.91
C TRP A 40 -12.68 -9.53 -0.71
N MET A 41 -13.86 -8.98 -0.42
CA MET A 41 -14.09 -8.16 0.77
C MET A 41 -13.92 -8.98 2.05
N ALA A 42 -14.45 -10.21 2.09
CA ALA A 42 -14.27 -11.12 3.22
C ALA A 42 -12.79 -11.45 3.44
N TYR A 43 -12.04 -11.69 2.37
CA TYR A 43 -10.59 -11.89 2.44
C TYR A 43 -9.87 -10.63 2.93
N ALA A 44 -10.19 -9.45 2.39
CA ALA A 44 -9.60 -8.18 2.81
C ALA A 44 -9.85 -7.90 4.30
N ALA A 45 -11.06 -8.17 4.79
CA ALA A 45 -11.41 -8.03 6.21
C ALA A 45 -10.64 -9.04 7.09
N ALA A 46 -10.53 -10.30 6.66
CA ALA A 46 -9.76 -11.32 7.38
C ALA A 46 -8.27 -10.97 7.45
N VAL A 47 -7.68 -10.53 6.34
CA VAL A 47 -6.27 -10.09 6.30
C VAL A 47 -6.09 -8.83 7.15
N GLY A 48 -6.97 -7.84 7.04
CA GLY A 48 -6.92 -6.63 7.86
C GLY A 48 -6.93 -6.94 9.35
N GLY A 49 -7.89 -7.77 9.80
CA GLY A 49 -7.97 -8.22 11.19
C GLY A 49 -6.74 -9.00 11.63
N GLN A 50 -6.19 -9.88 10.78
CA GLN A 50 -4.97 -10.64 11.09
C GLN A 50 -3.74 -9.72 11.24
N LEU A 51 -3.60 -8.72 10.37
CA LEU A 51 -2.49 -7.75 10.44
C LEU A 51 -2.62 -6.85 11.67
N GLN A 52 -3.84 -6.40 11.99
CA GLN A 52 -4.12 -5.62 13.20
C GLN A 52 -3.82 -6.44 14.46
N GLN A 53 -4.28 -7.69 14.52
CA GLN A 53 -4.02 -8.59 15.64
C GLN A 53 -2.51 -8.80 15.83
N ARG A 54 -1.75 -8.90 14.74
CA ARG A 54 -0.29 -9.03 14.82
C ARG A 54 0.37 -7.77 15.38
N LEU A 55 -0.08 -6.58 14.98
CA LEU A 55 0.43 -5.33 15.54
C LEU A 55 0.07 -5.16 17.02
N GLN A 56 -1.02 -5.77 17.46
CA GLN A 56 -1.41 -5.82 18.88
C GLN A 56 -0.74 -6.95 19.67
N GLN A 57 0.11 -7.79 19.05
CA GLN A 57 0.84 -8.81 19.80
C GLN A 57 1.94 -8.18 20.64
N GLU A 58 1.73 -8.16 21.96
CA GLU A 58 2.71 -7.67 22.95
C GLU A 58 4.04 -8.45 22.93
N GLN A 59 4.05 -9.65 22.35
CA GLN A 59 5.23 -10.51 22.29
C GLN A 59 6.25 -10.04 21.25
N ASP A 60 5.85 -9.16 20.33
CA ASP A 60 6.72 -8.65 19.27
C ASP A 60 7.24 -7.24 19.62
N PRO A 61 8.55 -7.09 19.92
CA PRO A 61 9.13 -5.80 20.25
C PRO A 61 9.07 -4.80 19.08
N GLN A 62 8.99 -5.28 17.83
CA GLN A 62 8.83 -4.41 16.67
C GLN A 62 7.40 -3.85 16.62
N ALA A 63 6.41 -4.71 16.85
CA ALA A 63 5.00 -4.31 16.93
C ALA A 63 4.77 -3.27 18.03
N GLN A 64 5.35 -3.50 19.23
CA GLN A 64 5.27 -2.56 20.34
C GLN A 64 5.85 -1.19 19.99
N ARG A 65 7.02 -1.14 19.35
CA ARG A 65 7.65 0.12 18.94
C ARG A 65 6.77 0.89 17.96
N VAL A 66 6.13 0.20 17.02
CA VAL A 66 5.20 0.83 16.07
C VAL A 66 3.98 1.41 16.79
N VAL A 67 3.36 0.64 17.69
CA VAL A 67 2.20 1.10 18.48
C VAL A 67 2.57 2.26 19.40
N GLU A 68 3.74 2.21 20.05
CA GLU A 68 4.25 3.30 20.89
C GLU A 68 4.51 4.57 20.08
N TRP A 69 5.13 4.43 18.91
CA TRP A 69 5.37 5.56 18.01
C TRP A 69 4.05 6.19 17.53
N LEU A 70 3.05 5.37 17.18
CA LEU A 70 1.73 5.85 16.74
C LEU A 70 0.98 6.57 17.87
N ARG A 71 1.09 6.09 19.11
CA ARG A 71 0.55 6.78 20.28
C ARG A 71 1.21 8.14 20.52
N ALA A 72 2.50 8.24 20.25
CA ALA A 72 3.23 9.50 20.31
C ALA A 72 2.89 10.47 19.14
N HIS A 73 2.37 9.97 18.03
CA HIS A 73 2.07 10.75 16.81
C HIS A 73 0.59 10.67 16.42
N PRO A 74 -0.31 11.35 17.15
CA PRO A 74 -1.75 11.37 16.87
C PRO A 74 -2.10 12.07 15.55
N ASP A 75 -1.17 12.80 14.94
CA ASP A 75 -1.32 13.44 13.63
C ASP A 75 -1.23 12.44 12.46
N THR A 76 -0.83 11.18 12.72
CA THR A 76 -0.73 10.16 11.68
C THR A 76 -2.10 9.83 11.10
N PRO A 77 -2.27 9.80 9.76
CA PRO A 77 -3.55 9.49 9.14
C PRO A 77 -4.01 8.06 9.50
N THR A 78 -5.12 7.97 10.22
CA THR A 78 -5.86 6.73 10.46
C THR A 78 -7.13 6.72 9.62
N PRO A 79 -7.41 5.67 8.83
CA PRO A 79 -6.66 4.41 8.72
C PRO A 79 -5.38 4.54 7.87
N LEU A 80 -4.32 3.82 8.26
CA LEU A 80 -3.05 3.80 7.52
C LEU A 80 -3.23 2.94 6.25
N PRO A 81 -3.16 3.53 5.05
CA PRO A 81 -3.31 2.77 3.81
C PRO A 81 -2.06 1.95 3.55
N VAL A 82 -2.22 0.63 3.53
CA VAL A 82 -1.17 -0.33 3.17
C VAL A 82 -1.57 -1.07 1.90
N SER A 83 -0.65 -1.17 0.96
CA SER A 83 -0.79 -1.93 -0.29
C SER A 83 0.04 -3.21 -0.16
N LEU A 84 -0.62 -4.36 -0.25
CA LEU A 84 0.01 -5.67 -0.13
C LEU A 84 -0.03 -6.42 -1.47
N TRP A 85 1.08 -7.07 -1.77
CA TRP A 85 1.15 -8.13 -2.77
C TRP A 85 1.33 -9.44 -2.02
N ILE A 86 0.48 -10.40 -2.35
CA ILE A 86 0.39 -11.67 -1.65
C ILE A 86 0.60 -12.75 -2.71
N ALA A 87 1.60 -13.59 -2.52
CA ALA A 87 1.83 -14.74 -3.38
C ALA A 87 0.71 -15.77 -3.21
N ALA A 88 0.58 -16.68 -4.17
CA ALA A 88 -0.48 -17.70 -4.16
C ALA A 88 -0.43 -18.65 -2.95
N ASP A 89 0.71 -18.68 -2.25
CA ASP A 89 0.92 -19.43 -1.00
C ASP A 89 0.53 -18.64 0.27
N GLY A 90 -0.01 -17.43 0.14
CA GLY A 90 -0.37 -16.57 1.26
C GLY A 90 0.80 -15.78 1.85
N ARG A 91 2.01 -15.87 1.28
CA ARG A 91 3.14 -15.03 1.73
C ARG A 91 3.03 -13.63 1.18
N ILE A 92 3.37 -12.63 1.99
CA ILE A 92 3.46 -11.24 1.53
C ILE A 92 4.76 -11.09 0.74
N SER A 93 4.65 -10.91 -0.58
CA SER A 93 5.78 -10.73 -1.48
C SER A 93 6.27 -9.28 -1.51
N LYS A 94 5.34 -8.33 -1.36
CA LYS A 94 5.65 -6.90 -1.31
C LYS A 94 4.66 -6.17 -0.42
N LEU A 95 5.13 -5.15 0.27
CA LEU A 95 4.32 -4.28 1.12
C LEU A 95 4.76 -2.83 0.95
N GLU A 96 3.80 -1.98 0.58
CA GLU A 96 3.98 -0.53 0.40
C GLU A 96 2.98 0.23 1.27
N PHE A 97 3.42 1.33 1.86
CA PHE A 97 2.61 2.22 2.68
C PHE A 97 3.26 3.60 2.71
N ASP A 98 2.50 4.63 3.05
CA ASP A 98 3.04 5.96 3.28
C ASP A 98 3.93 5.95 4.52
N SER A 99 5.17 6.43 4.35
CA SER A 99 6.15 6.48 5.44
C SER A 99 5.58 7.24 6.64
N LEU A 100 5.75 6.67 7.82
CA LEU A 100 5.35 7.26 9.09
C LEU A 100 6.25 8.45 9.47
N GLY A 101 7.37 8.65 8.77
CA GLY A 101 8.34 9.70 9.07
C GLY A 101 9.53 9.22 9.90
N ASP A 102 9.48 8.00 10.42
CA ASP A 102 10.61 7.30 11.03
C ASP A 102 10.92 6.01 10.26
N ARG A 103 12.12 5.94 9.68
CA ARG A 103 12.56 4.78 8.88
C ARG A 103 12.67 3.50 9.70
N GLN A 104 12.98 3.60 10.99
CA GLN A 104 13.07 2.44 11.88
C GLN A 104 11.66 1.88 12.11
N VAL A 105 10.70 2.75 12.40
CA VAL A 105 9.29 2.37 12.60
C VAL A 105 8.68 1.83 11.32
N ASP A 106 9.00 2.42 10.16
CA ASP A 106 8.59 1.88 8.86
C ASP A 106 9.16 0.47 8.62
N ALA A 107 10.44 0.25 8.95
CA ALA A 107 11.06 -1.06 8.81
C ALA A 107 10.46 -2.09 9.78
N ASP A 108 10.19 -1.69 11.02
CA ASP A 108 9.59 -2.52 12.06
C ASP A 108 8.13 -2.87 11.72
N LEU A 109 7.35 -1.92 11.20
CA LEU A 109 6.01 -2.18 10.69
C LEU A 109 6.04 -3.19 9.55
N ARG A 110 6.94 -3.00 8.57
CA ARG A 110 7.09 -3.95 7.45
C ARG A 110 7.51 -5.33 7.96
N ALA A 111 8.47 -5.40 8.87
CA ALA A 111 8.97 -6.65 9.43
C ALA A 111 7.86 -7.38 10.20
N THR A 112 7.13 -6.68 11.06
CA THR A 112 5.98 -7.22 11.81
C THR A 112 4.94 -7.78 10.84
N LEU A 113 4.50 -7.00 9.85
CA LEU A 113 3.50 -7.42 8.87
C LEU A 113 3.99 -8.58 7.99
N GLN A 114 5.29 -8.74 7.77
CA GLN A 114 5.89 -9.83 6.99
C GLN A 114 6.38 -11.03 7.84
N ALA A 115 6.36 -10.92 9.17
CA ALA A 115 6.94 -11.91 10.09
C ALA A 115 6.34 -13.31 9.93
N ALA A 116 5.05 -13.39 9.61
CA ALA A 116 4.37 -14.65 9.35
C ALA A 116 3.54 -14.59 8.06
N PRO A 117 3.38 -15.72 7.34
CA PRO A 117 2.46 -15.81 6.22
C PRO A 117 1.02 -15.50 6.67
N LEU A 118 0.19 -15.07 5.72
CA LEU A 118 -1.24 -14.92 5.96
C LEU A 118 -1.87 -16.30 6.11
N GLN A 119 -2.89 -16.42 6.97
CA GLN A 119 -3.55 -17.70 7.22
C GLN A 119 -4.38 -18.17 6.03
N ALA A 120 -4.84 -17.23 5.20
CA ALA A 120 -5.59 -17.50 3.99
C ALA A 120 -4.74 -17.16 2.76
N ALA A 121 -4.79 -18.02 1.75
CA ALA A 121 -4.26 -17.72 0.43
C ALA A 121 -5.17 -16.71 -0.28
N PRO A 122 -4.62 -15.78 -1.09
CA PRO A 122 -5.43 -14.86 -1.87
C PRO A 122 -6.29 -15.64 -2.87
N PRO A 123 -7.56 -15.24 -3.08
CA PRO A 123 -8.39 -15.83 -4.13
C PRO A 123 -7.69 -15.69 -5.50
N ALA A 124 -7.72 -16.74 -6.33
CA ALA A 124 -7.01 -16.77 -7.61
C ALA A 124 -7.44 -15.65 -8.58
N ASP A 125 -8.71 -15.24 -8.49
CA ASP A 125 -9.27 -14.15 -9.29
C ASP A 125 -8.98 -12.75 -8.71
N MET A 126 -8.38 -12.66 -7.51
CA MET A 126 -8.20 -11.39 -6.80
C MET A 126 -7.13 -10.51 -7.45
N ARG A 127 -7.49 -9.24 -7.71
CA ARG A 127 -6.57 -8.24 -8.25
C ARG A 127 -5.64 -7.70 -7.17
N GLN A 128 -4.35 -7.64 -7.49
CA GLN A 128 -3.31 -7.04 -6.64
C GLN A 128 -2.86 -5.69 -7.22
N PRO A 129 -2.41 -4.73 -6.40
CA PRO A 129 -2.24 -4.80 -4.94
C PRO A 129 -3.56 -4.74 -4.15
N LEU A 130 -3.60 -5.46 -3.03
CA LEU A 130 -4.68 -5.36 -2.05
C LEU A 130 -4.42 -4.14 -1.16
N ARG A 131 -5.29 -3.13 -1.25
CA ARG A 131 -5.22 -1.94 -0.40
C ARG A 131 -6.08 -2.12 0.83
N LEU A 132 -5.45 -2.12 2.00
CA LEU A 132 -6.11 -2.21 3.30
C LEU A 132 -5.89 -0.92 4.08
N GLY A 133 -6.90 -0.48 4.81
CA GLY A 133 -6.75 0.58 5.81
C GLY A 133 -6.53 -0.05 7.17
N LEU A 134 -5.32 -0.02 7.71
CA LEU A 134 -5.08 -0.51 9.06
C LEU A 134 -5.56 0.53 10.07
N VAL A 135 -6.56 0.15 10.87
CA VAL A 135 -6.99 0.93 12.02
C VAL A 135 -6.12 0.49 13.20
N LEU A 136 -5.33 1.42 13.71
CA LEU A 136 -4.45 1.18 14.83
C LEU A 136 -5.13 1.78 16.05
N ASP A 137 -5.44 0.93 17.02
CA ASP A 137 -5.98 1.38 18.30
C ASP A 137 -4.92 2.25 18.98
N ARG A 138 -5.30 3.49 19.34
CA ARG A 138 -4.42 4.49 19.94
C ARG A 138 -4.54 4.46 21.45
#